data_AF-P91464-F1
#
_entry.id   AF-P91464-F1
#
_cell.length_a   1.000
_cell.length_b   1.000
_cell.length_c   1.000
_cell.angle_alpha   90.00
_cell.angle_beta   90.00
_cell.angle_gamma   90.00
#
_symmetry.space_group_name_H-M   'P 1'
#
loop_
_entity.id
_entity.type
_entity.pdbx_description
1 polymer ?
#
loop_
_entity_poly.entity_id
_entity_poly.type
_entity_poly.pdbx_seq_one_letter_code
_entity_poly.pdbx_strand_id
1 'polypeptide(L)'
;MRGFFKLALLASVLLALAYGDDGYNEASELERRRIRDCPEVTFKRMAGCVWEFGGFLKKVLFLDLEQRTLDKFRKSCVSMATCFDLIECKETGKFSRGKRIKDSCDVMNYLSKNFVPCLRRLEKLNPAPTCFKKWKPFYDLNEVGPDTTPEEMEELCKNMLGKDNCMKDLVGRTCGGAMSQELVDRFEETSVFKQCDAD
;
A
#
# COMPACT_ATOMS: atom_id res chain seq x y z
N MET A 1 21.73 -26.04 6.71
CA MET A 1 21.43 -26.17 5.26
C MET A 1 20.04 -25.66 4.85
N ARG A 2 19.00 -25.74 5.69
CA ARG A 2 17.61 -25.30 5.35
C ARG A 2 17.44 -23.79 5.08
N GLY A 3 18.33 -22.93 5.58
CA GLY A 3 18.28 -21.47 5.37
C GLY A 3 18.88 -20.99 4.04
N PHE A 4 19.86 -21.72 3.50
CA PHE A 4 20.49 -21.36 2.21
C PHE A 4 19.53 -21.54 1.03
N PHE A 5 18.67 -22.57 1.06
CA PHE A 5 17.66 -22.78 0.03
C PHE A 5 16.61 -21.65 -0.05
N LYS A 6 16.24 -21.04 1.09
CA LYS A 6 15.28 -19.91 1.10
C LYS A 6 15.89 -18.64 0.51
N LEU A 7 17.17 -18.39 0.77
CA LEU A 7 17.89 -17.24 0.21
C LEU A 7 18.15 -17.42 -1.28
N ALA A 8 18.46 -18.65 -1.73
CA ALA A 8 18.62 -18.96 -3.15
C ALA A 8 17.31 -18.78 -3.94
N LEU A 9 16.17 -19.18 -3.36
CA LEU A 9 14.84 -18.96 -3.97
C LEU A 9 14.47 -17.47 -4.05
N LEU A 10 14.76 -16.69 -3.01
CA LEU A 10 14.54 -15.24 -3.04
C LEU A 10 15.44 -14.57 -4.09
N ALA A 11 16.70 -14.99 -4.21
CA ALA A 11 17.62 -14.47 -5.21
C ALA A 11 17.20 -14.85 -6.65
N SER A 12 16.70 -16.06 -6.87
CA SER A 12 16.22 -16.49 -8.20
C SER A 12 14.92 -15.78 -8.60
N VAL A 13 14.01 -15.52 -7.65
CA VAL A 13 12.81 -14.71 -7.91
C VAL A 13 13.19 -13.26 -8.22
N LEU A 14 14.16 -12.69 -7.50
CA LEU A 14 14.67 -11.35 -7.81
C LEU A 14 15.40 -11.28 -9.15
N LEU A 15 16.13 -12.34 -9.54
CA LEU A 15 16.76 -12.46 -10.85
C LEU A 15 15.71 -12.60 -11.97
N ALA A 16 14.65 -13.38 -11.77
CA ALA A 16 13.55 -13.52 -12.74
C ALA A 16 12.74 -12.22 -12.88
N LEU A 17 12.64 -11.40 -11.82
CA LEU A 17 12.04 -10.07 -11.89
C LEU A 17 12.98 -9.01 -12.51
N ALA A 18 14.30 -9.22 -12.44
CA ALA A 18 15.31 -8.31 -12.98
C ALA A 18 15.62 -8.56 -14.46
N TYR A 19 15.67 -9.83 -14.85
CA TYR A 19 15.85 -10.35 -16.19
C TYR A 19 14.58 -11.10 -16.51
N GLY A 20 13.58 -10.38 -17.00
CA GLY A 20 12.30 -10.99 -17.38
C GLY A 20 12.55 -12.21 -18.24
N ASP A 21 12.20 -13.37 -17.70
CA ASP A 21 12.06 -14.59 -18.48
C ASP A 21 11.02 -14.31 -19.57
N ASP A 22 11.29 -14.76 -20.80
CA ASP A 22 10.54 -14.47 -22.03
C ASP A 22 9.14 -15.14 -22.04
N GLY A 23 8.34 -14.94 -20.99
CA GLY A 23 6.97 -15.44 -20.83
C GLY A 23 5.90 -14.52 -21.43
N TYR A 24 6.25 -13.63 -22.36
CA TYR A 24 5.33 -12.70 -23.04
C TYR A 24 4.47 -13.39 -24.11
N ASN A 25 3.59 -14.33 -23.74
CA ASN A 25 2.72 -14.99 -24.72
C ASN A 25 1.26 -14.50 -24.77
N GLU A 26 0.83 -13.55 -23.95
CA GLU A 26 -0.56 -13.00 -24.02
C GLU A 26 -0.71 -11.49 -23.79
N ALA A 27 0.38 -10.70 -23.73
CA ALA A 27 0.25 -9.24 -23.60
C ALA A 27 -0.15 -8.59 -24.94
N SER A 28 -1.20 -7.77 -24.90
CA SER A 28 -1.66 -6.97 -26.03
C SER A 28 -0.54 -6.07 -26.57
N GLU A 29 -0.56 -5.71 -27.86
CA GLU A 29 0.44 -4.79 -28.43
C GLU A 29 0.49 -3.45 -27.68
N LEU A 30 -0.65 -3.02 -27.14
CA LEU A 30 -0.78 -1.81 -26.33
C LEU A 30 0.01 -1.92 -25.01
N GLU A 31 -0.07 -3.05 -24.33
CA GLU A 31 0.69 -3.31 -23.10
C GLU A 31 2.18 -3.40 -23.36
N ARG A 32 2.57 -4.12 -24.43
CA ARG A 32 3.98 -4.15 -24.85
C ARG A 32 4.51 -2.76 -25.19
N ARG A 33 3.69 -1.90 -25.81
CA ARG A 33 4.07 -0.50 -26.07
C ARG A 33 4.24 0.27 -24.76
N ARG A 34 3.28 0.20 -23.85
CA ARG A 34 3.37 0.84 -22.52
C ARG A 34 4.65 0.44 -21.77
N ILE A 35 4.97 -0.85 -21.73
CA ILE A 35 6.15 -1.36 -21.03
C ILE A 35 7.44 -0.84 -21.69
N ARG A 36 7.49 -0.75 -23.02
CA ARG A 36 8.64 -0.18 -23.75
C ARG A 36 8.85 1.31 -23.49
N ASP A 37 7.78 2.03 -23.22
CA ASP A 37 7.83 3.47 -22.92
C ASP A 37 8.25 3.75 -21.46
N CYS A 38 8.39 2.71 -20.63
CA CYS A 38 8.90 2.85 -19.27
C CYS A 38 10.39 3.24 -19.26
N PRO A 39 10.81 4.11 -18.33
CA PRO A 39 12.22 4.45 -18.19
C PRO A 39 13.09 3.21 -17.95
N GLU A 40 14.24 3.16 -18.61
CA GLU A 40 15.21 2.09 -18.40
C GLU A 40 15.66 2.05 -16.92
N VAL A 41 15.59 0.88 -16.30
CA VAL A 41 15.95 0.69 -14.89
C VAL A 41 17.36 0.15 -14.83
N THR A 42 18.31 0.98 -14.41
CA THR A 42 19.67 0.50 -14.16
C THR A 42 19.67 -0.50 -13.01
N PHE A 43 20.55 -1.51 -13.06
CA PHE A 43 20.70 -2.49 -11.97
C PHE A 43 20.92 -1.80 -10.61
N LYS A 44 21.70 -0.72 -10.56
CA LYS A 44 21.91 0.08 -9.35
C LYS A 44 20.60 0.67 -8.81
N ARG A 45 19.75 1.20 -9.68
CA ARG A 45 18.44 1.74 -9.31
C ARG A 45 17.50 0.63 -8.83
N MET A 46 17.47 -0.51 -9.52
CA MET A 46 16.70 -1.68 -9.11
C MET A 46 17.15 -2.21 -7.75
N ALA A 47 18.45 -2.43 -7.55
CA ALA A 47 19.01 -2.88 -6.27
C ALA A 47 18.72 -1.88 -5.14
N GLY A 48 18.82 -0.59 -5.43
CA GLY A 48 18.39 0.47 -4.51
C GLY A 48 16.90 0.36 -4.16
N CYS A 49 16.03 0.16 -5.16
CA CYS A 49 14.61 -0.05 -4.93
C CYS A 49 14.33 -1.28 -4.07
N VAL A 50 14.99 -2.41 -4.33
CA VAL A 50 14.83 -3.64 -3.54
C VAL A 50 15.27 -3.42 -2.08
N TRP A 51 16.39 -2.72 -1.88
CA TRP A 51 16.90 -2.41 -0.55
C TRP A 51 15.96 -1.48 0.24
N GLU A 52 15.55 -0.37 -0.37
CA GLU A 52 14.60 0.57 0.21
C GLU A 52 13.24 -0.10 0.48
N PHE A 53 12.78 -0.96 -0.42
CA PHE A 53 11.54 -1.73 -0.27
C PHE A 53 11.61 -2.71 0.90
N GLY A 54 12.73 -3.39 1.11
CA GLY A 54 12.94 -4.21 2.31
C GLY A 54 12.86 -3.38 3.59
N GLY A 55 13.45 -2.17 3.57
CA GLY A 55 13.35 -1.21 4.68
C GLY A 55 11.92 -0.68 4.89
N PHE A 56 11.15 -0.52 3.82
CA PHE A 56 9.77 -0.10 3.85
C PHE A 56 8.82 -1.18 4.35
N LEU A 57 8.90 -2.40 3.82
CA LEU A 57 8.07 -3.52 4.25
C LEU A 57 8.25 -3.80 5.74
N LYS A 58 9.49 -3.71 6.24
CA LYS A 58 9.75 -3.78 7.68
C LYS A 58 8.98 -2.70 8.46
N LYS A 59 8.84 -1.50 7.91
CA LYS A 59 8.03 -0.44 8.54
C LYS A 59 6.54 -0.70 8.39
N VAL A 60 6.04 -1.10 7.20
CA VAL A 60 4.62 -1.45 6.94
C VAL A 60 4.12 -2.45 7.99
N LEU A 61 4.87 -3.54 8.18
CA LEU A 61 4.49 -4.64 9.07
C LEU A 61 4.40 -4.24 10.55
N PHE A 62 5.09 -3.17 10.95
CA PHE A 62 5.06 -2.62 12.31
C PHE A 62 4.43 -1.22 12.37
N LEU A 63 3.62 -0.83 11.37
CA LEU A 63 2.92 0.44 11.40
C LEU A 63 1.88 0.46 12.53
N ASP A 64 2.11 1.35 13.48
CA ASP A 64 1.11 1.93 14.36
C ASP A 64 0.78 3.35 13.87
N LEU A 65 -0.35 3.87 14.34
CA LEU A 65 -0.80 5.22 14.01
C LEU A 65 -0.05 6.30 14.81
N GLU A 66 1.04 5.94 15.49
CA GLU A 66 1.88 6.89 16.20
C GLU A 66 2.55 7.84 15.21
N GLN A 67 2.52 9.14 15.51
CA GLN A 67 3.05 10.18 14.62
C GLN A 67 4.50 9.91 14.17
N ARG A 68 5.35 9.36 15.06
CA ARG A 68 6.76 9.03 14.73
C ARG A 68 6.86 7.95 13.67
N THR A 69 6.00 6.94 13.74
CA THR A 69 5.96 5.82 12.80
C THR A 69 5.43 6.28 11.45
N LEU A 70 4.36 7.09 11.46
CA LEU A 70 3.79 7.70 10.27
C LEU A 70 4.80 8.58 9.49
N ASP A 71 5.57 9.45 10.17
CA ASP A 71 6.56 10.30 9.50
C ASP A 71 7.73 9.48 8.90
N LYS A 72 8.20 8.45 9.63
CA LYS A 72 9.24 7.53 9.12
C LYS A 72 8.78 6.80 7.87
N PHE A 73 7.51 6.45 7.80
CA PHE A 73 6.92 5.79 6.66
C PHE A 73 6.74 6.73 5.48
N ARG A 74 6.19 7.94 5.71
CA ARG A 74 6.10 8.99 4.70
C ARG A 74 7.46 9.26 4.04
N LYS A 75 8.53 9.36 4.83
CA LYS A 75 9.89 9.53 4.30
C LYS A 75 10.32 8.36 3.42
N SER A 76 9.97 7.14 3.78
CA SER A 76 10.21 5.96 2.93
C SER A 76 9.40 6.00 1.63
N CYS A 77 8.13 6.42 1.68
CA CYS A 77 7.33 6.64 0.48
C CYS A 77 7.97 7.64 -0.49
N VAL A 78 8.45 8.77 0.03
CA VAL A 78 9.15 9.78 -0.80
C VAL A 78 10.45 9.22 -1.38
N SER A 79 11.22 8.46 -0.59
CA SER A 79 12.46 7.81 -1.04
C SER A 79 12.21 6.85 -2.21
N MET A 80 11.07 6.17 -2.21
CA MET A 80 10.74 5.12 -3.19
C MET A 80 9.75 5.54 -4.26
N ALA A 81 9.27 6.78 -4.30
CA ALA A 81 8.29 7.24 -5.31
C ALA A 81 8.72 6.84 -6.72
N THR A 82 9.99 7.13 -7.04
CA THR A 82 10.67 6.78 -8.28
C THR A 82 10.75 5.26 -8.55
N CYS A 83 10.73 4.43 -7.52
CA CYS A 83 10.67 2.96 -7.64
C CYS A 83 9.24 2.48 -7.88
N PHE A 84 8.27 3.07 -7.19
CA PHE A 84 6.85 2.74 -7.39
C PHE A 84 6.37 3.12 -8.77
N ASP A 85 6.78 4.28 -9.30
CA ASP A 85 6.46 4.68 -10.67
C ASP A 85 7.03 3.70 -11.70
N LEU A 86 8.24 3.16 -11.45
CA LEU A 86 8.83 2.14 -12.32
C LEU A 86 8.07 0.80 -12.25
N ILE A 87 7.66 0.39 -11.04
CA ILE A 87 6.87 -0.83 -10.85
C ILE A 87 5.48 -0.65 -11.49
N GLU A 88 4.79 0.46 -11.22
CA GLU A 88 3.49 0.80 -11.79
C GLU A 88 3.55 0.86 -13.32
N CYS A 89 4.64 1.36 -13.90
CA CYS A 89 4.81 1.41 -15.34
C CYS A 89 4.95 0.02 -15.97
N LYS A 90 5.72 -0.87 -15.33
CA LYS A 90 6.00 -2.21 -15.85
C LYS A 90 4.87 -3.21 -15.57
N GLU A 91 4.14 -3.03 -14.48
CA GLU A 91 3.03 -3.90 -14.14
C GLU A 91 1.80 -3.61 -14.99
N THR A 92 1.23 -4.67 -15.55
CA THR A 92 -0.04 -4.66 -16.27
C THR A 92 -1.09 -5.33 -15.39
N GLY A 93 -2.32 -4.83 -15.43
CA GLY A 93 -3.46 -5.38 -14.69
C GLY A 93 -4.03 -4.48 -13.58
N LYS A 94 -5.24 -4.83 -13.13
CA LYS A 94 -6.01 -4.09 -12.11
C LYS A 94 -5.30 -4.05 -10.75
N PHE A 95 -4.48 -5.05 -10.47
CA PHE A 95 -3.72 -5.21 -9.24
C PHE A 95 -2.24 -4.88 -9.42
N SER A 96 -1.91 -3.74 -10.04
CA SER A 96 -0.53 -3.24 -9.98
C SER A 96 -0.14 -3.01 -8.51
N ARG A 97 0.87 -3.74 -8.06
CA ARG A 97 1.53 -3.58 -6.76
C ARG A 97 2.13 -2.18 -6.65
N GLY A 98 2.75 -1.66 -7.71
CA GLY A 98 3.28 -0.30 -7.75
C GLY A 98 2.22 0.73 -7.42
N LYS A 99 1.04 0.60 -8.05
CA LYS A 99 -0.12 1.44 -7.79
C LYS A 99 -0.63 1.32 -6.35
N ARG A 100 -0.83 0.11 -5.82
CA ARG A 100 -1.30 -0.10 -4.44
C ARG A 100 -0.36 0.46 -3.38
N ILE A 101 0.95 0.32 -3.60
CA ILE A 101 1.94 0.88 -2.68
C ILE A 101 1.90 2.42 -2.74
N LYS A 102 1.74 3.01 -3.93
CA LYS A 102 1.58 4.45 -4.11
C LYS A 102 0.33 4.97 -3.43
N ASP A 103 -0.81 4.30 -3.58
CA ASP A 103 -2.05 4.62 -2.87
C ASP A 103 -1.87 4.55 -1.35
N SER A 104 -1.21 3.50 -0.84
CA SER A 104 -0.86 3.38 0.58
C SER A 104 0.01 4.55 1.05
N CYS A 105 0.95 4.99 0.21
CA CYS A 105 1.81 6.11 0.49
C CYS A 105 1.06 7.46 0.53
N ASP A 106 0.07 7.64 -0.34
CA ASP A 106 -0.76 8.84 -0.37
C ASP A 106 -1.66 8.94 0.87
N VAL A 107 -2.33 7.84 1.25
CA VAL A 107 -3.09 7.75 2.50
C VAL A 107 -2.18 8.03 3.70
N MET A 108 -0.97 7.47 3.74
CA MET A 108 -0.01 7.72 4.82
C MET A 108 0.49 9.16 4.87
N ASN A 109 0.67 9.80 3.72
CA ASN A 109 1.04 11.20 3.66
C ASN A 109 -0.09 12.08 4.22
N TYR A 110 -1.36 11.75 3.96
CA TYR A 110 -2.50 12.41 4.61
C TYR A 110 -2.50 12.18 6.13
N LEU A 111 -2.38 10.92 6.58
CA LEU A 111 -2.40 10.60 8.01
C LEU A 111 -1.27 11.29 8.80
N SER A 112 -0.08 11.36 8.22
CA SER A 112 1.11 11.94 8.84
C SER A 112 1.19 13.47 8.84
N LYS A 113 0.33 14.15 8.08
CA LYS A 113 0.31 15.62 7.99
C LYS A 113 -1.02 16.19 8.46
N ASN A 114 -2.06 15.96 7.68
CA ASN A 114 -3.37 16.61 7.83
C ASN A 114 -4.16 16.00 9.00
N PHE A 115 -4.04 14.69 9.20
CA PHE A 115 -4.81 13.96 10.20
C PHE A 115 -4.18 13.95 11.61
N VAL A 116 -2.94 14.44 11.75
CA VAL A 116 -2.19 14.45 13.02
C VAL A 116 -2.97 15.07 14.19
N PRO A 117 -3.70 16.19 14.05
CA PRO A 117 -4.50 16.73 15.14
C PRO A 117 -5.57 15.75 15.64
N CYS A 118 -6.17 14.95 14.74
CA CYS A 118 -7.16 13.94 15.11
C CYS A 118 -6.52 12.73 15.78
N LEU A 119 -5.41 12.23 15.23
CA LEU A 119 -4.64 11.15 15.86
C LEU A 119 -4.31 11.48 17.31
N ARG A 120 -3.84 12.70 17.58
CA ARG A 120 -3.57 13.17 18.96
C ARG A 120 -4.80 13.22 19.85
N ARG A 121 -6.00 13.47 19.29
CA ARG A 121 -7.25 13.42 20.07
C ARG A 121 -7.64 11.98 20.37
N LEU A 122 -7.54 11.09 19.39
CA LEU A 122 -7.82 9.66 19.52
C LEU A 122 -6.88 8.98 20.52
N GLU A 123 -5.59 9.30 20.47
CA GLU A 123 -4.56 8.81 21.41
C GLU A 123 -4.83 9.26 22.86
N LYS A 124 -5.46 10.43 23.05
CA LYS A 124 -5.82 10.97 24.37
C LYS A 124 -7.09 10.38 24.96
N LEU A 125 -7.90 9.67 24.17
CA LEU A 125 -9.09 9.00 24.69
C LEU A 125 -8.66 7.90 25.65
N ASN A 126 -9.27 7.89 26.85
CA ASN A 126 -8.99 6.90 27.87
C ASN A 126 -10.31 6.28 28.36
N PRO A 127 -10.57 4.98 28.13
CA PRO A 127 -9.68 4.04 27.45
C PRO A 127 -9.55 4.32 25.95
N ALA A 128 -8.37 4.03 25.39
CA ALA A 128 -8.16 4.14 23.95
C ALA A 128 -9.14 3.19 23.20
N PRO A 129 -9.95 3.70 22.26
CA PRO A 129 -11.01 2.93 21.60
C PRO A 129 -10.48 1.67 20.92
N THR A 130 -11.20 0.56 21.07
CA THR A 130 -10.82 -0.73 20.43
C THR A 130 -10.71 -0.61 18.92
N CYS A 131 -11.59 0.18 18.28
CA CYS A 131 -11.53 0.43 16.85
C CYS A 131 -10.17 1.03 16.44
N PHE A 132 -9.73 2.10 17.11
CA PHE A 132 -8.45 2.75 16.83
C PHE A 132 -7.25 1.80 17.01
N LYS A 133 -7.28 0.94 18.04
CA LYS A 133 -6.20 -0.03 18.28
C LYS A 133 -6.11 -1.13 17.22
N LYS A 134 -7.26 -1.55 16.68
CA LYS A 134 -7.36 -2.68 15.74
C LYS A 134 -7.32 -2.27 14.28
N TRP A 135 -7.53 -0.99 13.98
CA TRP A 135 -7.57 -0.52 12.60
C TRP A 135 -6.18 -0.59 11.95
N LYS A 136 -6.07 -1.39 10.88
CA LYS A 136 -4.83 -1.68 10.14
C LYS A 136 -5.00 -1.45 8.64
N PRO A 137 -5.32 -0.23 8.20
CA PRO A 137 -5.73 0.06 6.83
C PRO A 137 -4.66 -0.29 5.76
N PHE A 138 -3.39 -0.37 6.14
CA PHE A 138 -2.30 -0.65 5.20
C PHE A 138 -1.99 -2.12 5.00
N TYR A 139 -2.34 -2.96 5.98
CA TYR A 139 -2.19 -4.41 5.83
C TYR A 139 -3.13 -4.86 4.70
N ASP A 140 -4.40 -4.53 4.91
CA ASP A 140 -5.53 -4.59 4.00
C ASP A 140 -5.19 -4.13 2.56
N LEU A 141 -4.68 -2.90 2.36
CA LEU A 141 -4.35 -2.40 1.02
C LEU A 141 -3.23 -3.18 0.30
N ASN A 142 -2.33 -3.84 1.03
CA ASN A 142 -1.16 -4.51 0.46
C ASN A 142 -1.34 -6.04 0.29
N GLU A 143 -2.33 -6.66 0.95
CA GLU A 143 -2.64 -8.09 0.79
C GLU A 143 -3.42 -8.40 -0.50
N VAL A 144 -4.07 -7.40 -1.09
CA VAL A 144 -4.78 -7.58 -2.36
C VAL A 144 -3.82 -7.95 -3.48
N GLY A 145 -4.17 -8.95 -4.28
CA GLY A 145 -3.40 -9.43 -5.42
C GLY A 145 -4.28 -10.19 -6.42
N PRO A 146 -3.67 -10.76 -7.48
CA PRO A 146 -4.39 -11.52 -8.50
C PRO A 146 -5.19 -12.71 -7.96
N ASP A 147 -4.76 -13.27 -6.83
CA ASP A 147 -5.38 -14.43 -6.19
C ASP A 147 -6.44 -14.05 -5.14
N THR A 148 -6.69 -12.75 -4.92
CA THR A 148 -7.70 -12.31 -3.95
C THR A 148 -9.09 -12.67 -4.44
N THR A 149 -9.80 -13.44 -3.63
CA THR A 149 -11.15 -13.90 -3.91
C THR A 149 -12.17 -12.75 -3.81
N PRO A 150 -13.34 -12.85 -4.47
CA PRO A 150 -14.42 -11.89 -4.29
C PRO A 150 -14.82 -11.72 -2.82
N GLU A 151 -14.83 -12.80 -2.04
CA GLU A 151 -15.15 -12.77 -0.61
C GLU A 151 -14.11 -12.01 0.22
N GLU A 152 -12.82 -12.22 -0.05
CA GLU A 152 -11.74 -11.45 0.58
C GLU A 152 -11.79 -9.98 0.20
N MET A 153 -12.09 -9.67 -1.07
CA MET A 153 -12.31 -8.28 -1.51
C MET A 153 -13.51 -7.66 -0.79
N GLU A 154 -14.62 -8.36 -0.66
CA GLU A 154 -15.80 -7.86 0.06
C GLU A 154 -15.50 -7.59 1.54
N GLU A 155 -14.81 -8.52 2.22
CA GLU A 155 -14.40 -8.34 3.61
C GLU A 155 -13.45 -7.14 3.77
N LEU A 156 -12.49 -7.00 2.86
CA LEU A 156 -11.58 -5.87 2.83
C LEU A 156 -12.33 -4.54 2.67
N CYS A 157 -13.23 -4.46 1.70
CA CYS A 157 -14.04 -3.30 1.41
C CYS A 157 -14.87 -2.85 2.62
N LYS A 158 -15.47 -3.81 3.35
CA LYS A 158 -16.21 -3.55 4.60
C LYS A 158 -15.33 -3.04 5.74
N ASN A 159 -14.04 -3.38 5.74
CA ASN A 159 -13.13 -3.13 6.85
C ASN A 159 -12.14 -1.99 6.61
N MET A 160 -12.05 -1.43 5.40
CA MET A 160 -11.09 -0.36 5.06
C MET A 160 -11.16 0.84 6.04
N LEU A 161 -12.37 1.27 6.40
CA LEU A 161 -12.61 2.35 7.36
C LEU A 161 -12.83 1.82 8.79
N GLY A 162 -12.19 0.70 9.10
CA GLY A 162 -12.39 -0.07 10.33
C GLY A 162 -13.62 -0.96 10.23
N LYS A 163 -13.61 -2.05 10.99
CA LYS A 163 -14.72 -3.00 11.05
C LYS A 163 -16.05 -2.28 11.25
N ASP A 164 -17.02 -2.56 10.39
CA ASP A 164 -18.35 -1.93 10.40
C ASP A 164 -18.27 -0.39 10.36
N ASN A 165 -17.33 0.18 9.61
CA ASN A 165 -17.03 1.61 9.52
C ASN A 165 -16.68 2.28 10.87
N CYS A 166 -16.22 1.51 11.87
CA CYS A 166 -16.01 2.05 13.21
C CYS A 166 -15.02 3.22 13.25
N MET A 167 -14.04 3.27 12.33
CA MET A 167 -13.05 4.34 12.32
C MET A 167 -13.67 5.62 11.77
N LYS A 168 -14.46 5.54 10.70
CA LYS A 168 -15.25 6.67 10.17
C LYS A 168 -16.09 7.31 11.28
N ASP A 169 -16.82 6.50 12.04
CA ASP A 169 -17.68 6.97 13.13
C ASP A 169 -16.89 7.53 14.32
N LEU A 170 -15.79 6.88 14.68
CA LEU A 170 -14.93 7.33 15.78
C LEU A 170 -14.30 8.69 15.44
N VAL A 171 -13.85 8.88 14.21
CA VAL A 171 -13.29 10.14 13.70
C VAL A 171 -14.37 11.21 13.66
N GLY A 172 -15.56 10.89 13.15
CA GLY A 172 -16.69 11.83 13.11
C GLY A 172 -17.03 12.37 14.50
N ARG A 173 -17.08 11.50 15.51
CA ARG A 173 -17.37 11.88 16.90
C ARG A 173 -16.24 12.64 17.60
N THR A 174 -14.98 12.29 17.32
CA THR A 174 -13.82 12.82 18.06
C THR A 174 -13.21 14.07 17.41
N CYS A 175 -13.25 14.11 16.08
CA CYS A 175 -12.52 15.06 15.26
C CYS A 175 -13.45 15.92 14.38
N GLY A 176 -14.71 15.51 14.21
CA GLY A 176 -15.74 16.23 13.47
C GLY A 176 -16.04 15.61 12.11
N GLY A 177 -17.24 15.90 11.59
CA GLY A 177 -17.75 15.32 10.34
C GLY A 177 -16.87 15.62 9.12
N ALA A 178 -16.33 16.85 8.99
CA ALA A 178 -15.45 17.21 7.88
C ALA A 178 -14.19 16.32 7.81
N MET A 179 -13.58 16.03 8.97
CA MET A 179 -12.39 15.19 9.03
C MET A 179 -12.69 13.71 8.82
N SER A 180 -13.90 13.27 9.19
CA SER A 180 -14.40 11.94 8.85
C SER A 180 -14.58 11.81 7.34
N GLN A 181 -15.17 12.81 6.68
CA GLN A 181 -15.36 12.80 5.24
C GLN A 181 -14.01 12.83 4.49
N GLU A 182 -13.07 13.70 4.87
CA GLU A 182 -11.73 13.70 4.28
C GLU A 182 -11.03 12.35 4.39
N LEU A 183 -11.22 11.62 5.50
CA LEU A 183 -10.66 10.28 5.64
C LEU A 183 -11.28 9.32 4.62
N VAL A 184 -12.61 9.36 4.46
CA VAL A 184 -13.34 8.54 3.47
C VAL A 184 -12.84 8.84 2.06
N ASP A 185 -12.81 10.12 1.67
CA ASP A 185 -12.38 10.57 0.34
C ASP A 185 -10.98 10.03 -0.01
N ARG A 186 -10.07 9.99 0.97
CA ARG A 186 -8.70 9.46 0.77
C ARG A 186 -8.66 7.97 0.51
N PHE A 187 -9.56 7.19 1.11
CA PHE A 187 -9.67 5.76 0.81
C PHE A 187 -10.35 5.52 -0.53
N GLU A 188 -11.40 6.27 -0.86
CA GLU A 188 -12.10 6.20 -2.15
C GLU A 188 -11.19 6.52 -3.35
N GLU A 189 -10.15 7.33 -3.15
CA GLU A 189 -9.14 7.60 -4.18
C GLU A 189 -8.26 6.39 -4.51
N THR A 190 -8.13 5.41 -3.59
CA THR A 190 -7.25 4.24 -3.76
C THR A 190 -7.77 3.27 -4.82
N SER A 191 -6.84 2.61 -5.51
CA SER A 191 -7.16 1.59 -6.52
C SER A 191 -7.86 0.36 -5.96
N VAL A 192 -7.72 0.09 -4.66
CA VAL A 192 -8.39 -1.03 -4.01
C VAL A 192 -9.83 -0.66 -3.69
N PHE A 193 -10.08 0.54 -3.15
CA PHE A 193 -11.46 0.97 -2.85
C PHE A 193 -12.31 1.07 -4.12
N LYS A 194 -11.71 1.52 -5.23
CA LYS A 194 -12.38 1.55 -6.54
C LYS A 194 -12.83 0.18 -7.06
N GLN A 195 -12.41 -0.92 -6.42
CA GLN A 195 -12.88 -2.27 -6.73
C GLN A 195 -14.02 -2.72 -5.82
N CYS A 196 -14.35 -1.98 -4.77
CA CYS A 196 -15.44 -2.28 -3.86
C CYS A 196 -16.83 -2.05 -4.47
N ASP A 197 -16.92 -1.13 -5.44
CA ASP A 197 -18.15 -0.80 -6.17
C ASP A 197 -18.14 -1.30 -7.62
N ALA A 198 -17.15 -2.13 -7.98
CA ALA A 198 -17.02 -2.69 -9.32
C ALA A 198 -17.76 -4.03 -9.39
N ASP A 199 -19.04 -3.98 -9.80
CA ASP A 199 -19.86 -5.14 -10.18
C ASP A 199 -19.18 -6.03 -11.25
#